data_AF-A0A3S4LHL1-F1
#
_entry.id   AF-A0A3S4LHL1-F1
#
_cell.length_a   1.000
_cell.length_b   1.000
_cell.length_c   1.000
_cell.angle_alpha   90.00
_cell.angle_beta   90.00
_cell.angle_gamma   90.00
#
_symmetry.space_group_name_H-M   'P 1'
#
loop_
_entity.id
_entity.type
_entity.pdbx_description
1 polymer ?
#
loop_
_entity_poly.entity_id
_entity_poly.type
_entity_poly.pdbx_seq_one_letter_code
_entity_poly.pdbx_strand_id
1 'polypeptide(L)' 'MGKTLLARVMDILRGAGHQRLFLGCSSDPTVRSYGFYRHLGWQSTGEVDAYGDEVLEYLFSSEPA' A
#
# COMPACT_ATOMS: atom_id res chain seq x y z
N MET A 1 2.11 14.17 6.53
CA MET A 1 0.89 14.46 5.77
C MET A 1 0.47 13.30 4.87
N GLY A 2 1.36 12.70 4.04
CA GLY A 2 1.00 11.58 3.16
C GLY A 2 0.31 10.38 3.84
N LYS A 3 0.72 10.02 5.08
CA LYS A 3 0.14 8.88 5.81
C LYS A 3 -1.34 9.02 6.10
N THR A 4 -1.78 10.24 6.38
CA THR A 4 -3.17 10.53 6.76
C THR A 4 -4.09 10.44 5.55
N LEU A 5 -3.64 10.94 4.39
CA LEU A 5 -4.39 10.82 3.15
C LEU A 5 -4.49 9.35 2.73
N LEU A 6 -3.37 8.61 2.75
CA LEU A 6 -3.38 7.18 2.43
C LEU A 6 -4.32 6.41 3.36
N ALA A 7 -4.23 6.63 4.68
CA ALA A 7 -5.10 5.97 5.64
C ALA A 7 -6.59 6.26 5.39
N ARG A 8 -6.95 7.49 5.00
CA ARG A 8 -8.33 7.85 4.63
C ARG A 8 -8.80 7.13 3.38
N VAL A 9 -7.94 7.03 2.35
CA VAL A 9 -8.26 6.29 1.12
C VAL A 9 -8.42 4.79 1.41
N MET A 10 -7.52 4.21 2.22
CA MET A 10 -7.63 2.83 2.67
C MET A 10 -8.93 2.57 3.42
N ASP A 11 -9.35 3.47 4.31
CA ASP A 11 -10.60 3.34 5.06
C ASP A 11 -11.84 3.42 4.17
N ILE A 12 -11.84 4.30 3.17
CA ILE A 12 -12.91 4.38 2.16
C ILE A 12 -13.01 3.07 1.37
N LEU A 13 -11.88 2.53 0.92
CA LEU A 13 -11.86 1.28 0.14
C LEU A 13 -12.27 0.08 1.01
N ARG A 14 -11.86 0.05 2.27
CA ARG A 14 -12.33 -0.94 3.25
C ARG A 14 -13.83 -0.84 3.47
N GLY A 15 -14.37 0.38 3.60
CA GLY A 15 -15.81 0.64 3.72
C GLY A 15 -16.59 0.23 2.46
N ALA A 16 -15.95 0.22 1.29
CA ALA A 16 -16.52 -0.30 0.05
C ALA A 16 -16.46 -1.84 -0.05
N GLY A 17 -15.86 -2.54 0.92
CA GLY A 17 -15.76 -4.01 0.96
C GLY A 17 -14.50 -4.58 0.31
N HIS A 18 -13.52 -3.74 -0.05
CA HIS A 18 -12.24 -4.25 -0.56
C HIS A 18 -11.40 -4.84 0.58
N GLN A 19 -10.98 -6.10 0.42
CA GLN A 19 -10.16 -6.82 1.39
C GLN A 19 -8.65 -6.71 1.11
N ARG A 20 -8.29 -6.43 -0.14
CA ARG A 20 -6.90 -6.32 -0.61
C ARG A 20 -6.74 -5.08 -1.46
N LEU A 21 -5.71 -4.30 -1.18
CA LEU A 21 -5.34 -3.11 -1.95
C LEU A 21 -3.98 -3.31 -2.60
N PHE A 22 -3.80 -2.70 -3.78
CA PHE A 22 -2.55 -2.70 -4.51
C PHE A 22 -2.09 -1.27 -4.76
N LEU A 23 -0.77 -1.08 -4.73
CA LEU A 23 -0.12 0.22 -4.81
C LEU A 23 1.21 0.02 -5.57
N GLY A 24 1.47 0.86 -6.57
CA GLY A 24 2.80 0.97 -7.15
C GLY A 24 3.69 1.84 -6.26
N CYS A 25 4.76 1.26 -5.73
CA CYS A 25 5.78 1.96 -4.98
C CYS A 25 7.03 2.08 -5.84
N SER A 26 7.55 3.30 -5.97
CA SER A 26 8.76 3.46 -6.75
C SER A 26 9.94 2.70 -6.15
N SER A 27 10.65 1.98 -7.00
CA SER A 27 11.75 1.06 -6.64
C SER A 27 13.03 1.78 -6.24
N ASP A 28 13.04 3.11 -6.28
CA ASP A 28 14.22 3.91 -5.95
C ASP A 28 14.40 4.02 -4.41
N PRO A 29 15.48 3.44 -3.85
CA PRO A 29 15.73 3.41 -2.41
C PRO A 29 16.08 4.78 -1.81
N THR A 30 16.36 5.79 -2.64
CA THR A 30 16.61 7.16 -2.19
C THR A 30 15.31 7.93 -1.91
N VAL A 31 14.18 7.41 -2.38
CA VAL A 31 12.88 8.06 -2.25
C VAL A 31 12.24 7.66 -0.94
N ARG A 32 11.80 8.66 -0.16
CA ARG A 32 11.16 8.45 1.16
C ARG A 32 9.96 7.49 1.12
N SER A 33 9.35 7.30 -0.05
CA SER A 33 8.23 6.39 -0.29
C SER A 33 8.59 4.90 -0.11
N TYR A 34 9.83 4.51 -0.41
CA TYR A 34 10.27 3.11 -0.42
C TYR A 34 10.13 2.42 0.96
N GLY A 35 10.57 3.11 2.01
CA GLY A 35 10.43 2.62 3.39
C GLY A 35 9.08 2.95 4.04
N PHE A 36 8.34 3.90 3.47
CA PHE A 36 7.16 4.50 4.08
C PHE A 36 5.96 3.55 4.07
N TYR A 37 5.68 2.90 2.94
CA TYR A 37 4.55 1.96 2.84
C TYR A 37 4.82 0.67 3.63
N ARG A 38 6.07 0.17 3.62
CA ARG A 38 6.48 -0.99 4.42
C ARG A 38 6.29 -0.76 5.92
N HIS A 39 6.59 0.44 6.43
CA HIS A 39 6.31 0.81 7.83
C HIS A 39 4.82 0.87 8.17
N LEU A 40 3.94 1.04 7.17
CA LEU A 40 2.50 1.05 7.35
C LEU A 40 1.88 -0.36 7.26
N GLY A 41 2.69 -1.40 7.05
CA GLY A 41 2.24 -2.79 6.95
C GLY A 41 1.95 -3.26 5.53
N TRP A 42 2.29 -2.47 4.51
CA TRP A 42 2.24 -2.92 3.12
C TRP A 42 3.38 -3.92 2.86
N GLN A 43 3.05 -4.98 2.13
CA GLN A 43 4.00 -6.05 1.78
C GLN A 43 4.30 -6.02 0.29
N SER A 44 5.52 -6.33 -0.10
CA SER A 44 5.85 -6.46 -1.53
C SER A 44 5.20 -7.71 -2.09
N THR A 45 4.52 -7.58 -3.22
CA THR A 45 4.01 -8.74 -3.96
C THR A 45 5.13 -9.47 -4.70
N GLY A 46 6.32 -8.85 -4.81
CA GLY A 46 7.42 -9.31 -5.65
C GLY A 46 7.20 -9.02 -7.15
N GLU A 47 6.08 -8.41 -7.51
CA GLU A 47 5.82 -7.97 -8.88
C GLU A 47 6.30 -6.53 -9.09
N VAL A 48 6.69 -6.23 -10.32
CA VAL A 48 7.12 -4.90 -10.75
C VAL A 48 6.19 -4.50 -11.90
N ASP A 49 5.67 -3.27 -11.86
CA ASP A 49 4.78 -2.79 -12.89
C ASP A 49 5.54 -2.47 -14.21
N ALA A 50 4.78 -2.08 -15.24
CA ALA A 50 5.33 -1.75 -16.55
C ALA A 50 6.28 -0.53 -16.55
N TYR A 51 6.31 0.24 -15.46
CA TYR A 51 7.16 1.41 -15.28
C TYR A 51 8.41 1.12 -14.43
N GLY A 52 8.56 -0.11 -13.92
CA GLY A 52 9.68 -0.51 -13.07
C GLY A 52 9.46 -0.26 -11.58
N ASP A 53 8.23 0.06 -11.17
CA ASP A 53 7.86 0.31 -9.78
C ASP A 53 7.38 -1.00 -9.10
N GLU A 54 7.86 -1.25 -7.88
CA GLU A 54 7.49 -2.41 -7.07
C GLU A 54 6.01 -2.34 -6.67
N VAL A 55 5.27 -3.42 -6.93
CA VAL A 55 3.88 -3.52 -6.51
C VAL A 55 3.85 -3.97 -5.04
N LEU A 56 3.18 -3.17 -4.22
CA LEU A 56 2.90 -3.49 -2.83
C LEU A 56 1.42 -3.84 -2.68
N GLU A 57 1.15 -4.80 -1.80
CA GLU A 57 -0.18 -5.16 -1.37
C GLU A 57 -0.42 -4.85 0.10
N TYR A 58 -1.68 -4.56 0.41
CA TYR A 58 -2.16 -4.48 1.78
C TYR A 58 -3.41 -5.35 1.93
N LEU A 59 -3.32 -6.32 2.84
CA LEU A 59 -4.44 -7.15 3.23
C LEU A 59 -5.05 -6.54 4.49
N PHE A 60 -6.32 -6.13 4.42
CA PHE A 60 -7.06 -5.83 5.63
C PHE A 60 -7.25 -7.14 6.37
N SER A 61 -6.52 -7.32 7.48
CA SER A 61 -6.74 -8.46 8.35
C SER A 61 -8.22 -8.45 8.73
N SER A 62 -8.93 -9.49 8.32
CA SER A 62 -10.36 -9.65 8.57
C SER A 62 -10.56 -9.95 10.05
N GLU A 63 -10.37 -8.95 10.90
CA GLU A 63 -10.88 -8.98 12.25
C GLU A 63 -12.27 -8.33 12.20
N PRO A 64 -13.35 -9.12 12.36
CA PRO A 64 -14.69 -8.55 12.41
C PRO A 64 -14.79 -7.69 13.68
N ALA A 65 -15.08 -6.40 13.49
CA ALA A 65 -15.55 -5.53 14.55
C ALA A 65 -17.00 -5.86 14.93
#